data_AF-A0A4Y2M0I7-F1
#
_entry.id   AF-A0A4Y2M0I7-F1
#
_cell.length_a   1.000
_cell.length_b   1.000
_cell.length_c   1.000
_cell.angle_alpha   90.00
_cell.angle_beta   90.00
_cell.angle_gamma   90.00
#
_symmetry.space_group_name_H-M   'P 1'
#
loop_
_entity.id
_entity.type
_entity.pdbx_description
1 polymer ?
#
loop_
_entity_poly.entity_id
_entity_poly.type
_entity_poly.pdbx_seq_one_letter_code
_entity_poly.pdbx_strand_id
1 'polypeptide(L)'
;ATSNLKCFNETFGNTNCQQETDDFIEPYREEILLDEFTTTHVIPQRVYCLSRILLAGCLLEDINRNCGIRARHGTLEYLHRSNFVNGTCPLSYRISLLPDIDKFNLTEEQKTFAISELERMKISDEESNSLRGLLFRGHQQKLRN
;
A
#
# COMPACT_ATOMS: atom_id res chain seq x y z
N ALA A 1 10.36 -24.14 -20.30
CA ALA A 1 10.02 -23.58 -18.97
C ALA A 1 9.45 -22.15 -19.02
N THR A 2 9.15 -21.59 -20.19
CA THR A 2 8.69 -20.20 -20.38
C THR A 2 7.17 -20.04 -20.55
N SER A 3 6.41 -21.14 -20.69
CA SER A 3 4.94 -21.10 -20.84
C SER A 3 4.22 -20.58 -19.60
N ASN A 4 4.75 -20.87 -18.41
CA ASN A 4 4.08 -20.57 -17.14
C ASN A 4 4.16 -19.09 -16.73
N LEU A 5 4.99 -18.29 -17.42
CA LEU A 5 5.16 -16.86 -17.17
C LEU A 5 4.53 -15.99 -18.27
N LYS A 6 3.97 -16.61 -19.33
CA LYS A 6 3.41 -15.89 -20.47
C LYS A 6 2.33 -14.90 -20.05
N CYS A 7 1.39 -15.33 -19.20
CA CYS A 7 0.32 -14.45 -18.73
C CYS A 7 0.85 -13.26 -17.92
N PHE A 8 1.89 -13.44 -17.10
CA PHE A 8 2.50 -12.34 -16.35
C PHE A 8 3.22 -11.36 -17.27
N ASN A 9 3.98 -11.86 -18.25
CA ASN A 9 4.63 -11.00 -19.24
C ASN A 9 3.59 -10.18 -20.05
N GLU A 10 2.49 -10.81 -20.46
CA GLU A 10 1.39 -10.11 -21.14
C GLU A 10 0.69 -9.11 -20.22
N THR A 11 0.55 -9.44 -18.93
CA THR A 11 -0.04 -8.55 -17.93
C THR A 11 0.83 -7.31 -17.72
N PHE A 12 2.10 -7.50 -17.34
CA PHE A 12 3.00 -6.38 -17.05
C PHE A 12 3.42 -5.60 -18.31
N GLY A 13 3.36 -6.21 -19.49
CA GLY A 13 3.64 -5.53 -20.76
C GLY A 13 2.53 -4.59 -21.21
N ASN A 14 1.29 -4.77 -20.73
CA ASN A 14 0.11 -4.02 -21.18
C ASN A 14 -0.64 -3.30 -20.04
N THR A 15 -0.18 -3.42 -18.80
CA THR A 15 -0.82 -2.79 -17.65
C THR A 15 -0.66 -1.28 -17.68
N ASN A 16 -1.73 -0.56 -17.35
CA ASN A 16 -1.72 0.90 -17.18
C ASN A 16 -1.64 1.32 -15.70
N CYS A 17 -1.46 0.38 -14.77
CA CYS A 17 -1.55 0.68 -13.34
C CYS A 17 -0.58 1.76 -12.86
N GLN A 18 0.60 1.86 -13.47
CA GLN A 18 1.54 2.93 -13.15
C GLN A 18 0.99 4.29 -13.58
N GLN A 19 0.46 4.39 -14.80
CA GLN A 19 -0.17 5.61 -15.31
C GLN A 19 -1.38 6.01 -14.47
N GLU A 20 -2.27 5.07 -14.14
CA GLU A 20 -3.43 5.35 -13.28
C GLU A 20 -3.02 5.85 -11.88
N THR A 21 -1.91 5.33 -11.35
CA THR A 21 -1.36 5.78 -10.07
C THR A 21 -0.78 7.18 -10.18
N ASP A 22 -0.10 7.50 -11.28
CA ASP A 22 0.48 8.82 -11.53
C ASP A 22 -0.64 9.87 -11.74
N ASP A 23 -1.68 9.53 -12.50
CA ASP A 23 -2.89 10.35 -12.71
C ASP A 23 -3.62 10.62 -11.38
N PHE A 24 -3.67 9.63 -10.49
CA PHE A 24 -4.24 9.81 -9.16
C PHE A 24 -3.43 10.78 -8.28
N ILE A 25 -2.10 10.74 -8.38
CA ILE A 25 -1.20 11.56 -7.55
C ILE A 25 -1.18 13.01 -8.03
N GLU A 26 -1.27 13.25 -9.35
CA GLU A 26 -1.07 14.55 -9.99
C GLU A 26 -1.82 15.71 -9.30
N PRO A 27 -3.12 15.61 -8.96
CA PRO A 27 -3.86 16.70 -8.34
C PRO A 27 -3.39 17.07 -6.92
N TYR A 28 -2.62 16.20 -6.28
CA TYR A 28 -2.12 16.38 -4.92
C TYR A 28 -0.65 16.81 -4.86
N ARG A 29 -0.05 17.06 -6.02
CA ARG A 29 1.33 17.49 -6.13
C ARG A 29 1.44 18.95 -5.65
N GLU A 30 2.17 19.17 -4.57
CA GLU A 30 2.37 20.50 -4.00
C GLU A 30 3.74 21.04 -4.44
N GLU A 31 3.76 22.25 -5.00
CA GLU A 31 5.00 22.95 -5.30
C GLU A 31 5.56 23.58 -4.01
N ILE A 32 6.82 23.30 -3.71
CA ILE A 32 7.56 23.87 -2.58
C ILE A 32 8.85 24.51 -3.06
N LEU A 33 9.23 25.62 -2.45
CA LEU A 33 10.51 26.28 -2.70
C LEU A 33 11.62 25.50 -1.98
N LEU A 34 12.63 25.06 -2.72
CA LEU A 34 13.88 24.55 -2.15
C LEU A 34 14.82 25.70 -1.78
N ASP A 35 14.85 26.74 -2.63
CA ASP A 35 15.59 27.98 -2.44
C ASP A 35 14.94 29.13 -3.23
N GLU A 36 15.60 30.29 -3.30
CA GLU A 36 15.11 31.51 -3.97
C GLU A 36 14.89 31.34 -5.49
N PHE A 37 15.50 30.32 -6.11
CA PHE A 37 15.49 30.11 -7.56
C PHE A 37 14.98 28.72 -7.98
N THR A 38 14.79 27.80 -7.03
CA THR A 38 14.46 26.40 -7.30
C THR A 38 13.18 25.98 -6.58
N THR A 39 12.19 25.49 -7.33
CA THR A 39 11.03 24.79 -6.79
C THR A 39 11.14 23.29 -7.00
N THR A 40 10.59 22.51 -6.07
CA THR A 40 10.36 21.07 -6.23
C THR A 40 8.91 20.75 -5.96
N HIS A 41 8.53 19.53 -6.28
CA HIS A 41 7.21 19.02 -6.02
C HIS A 41 7.27 17.93 -4.96
N VAL A 42 6.40 18.05 -3.95
CA VAL A 42 6.22 17.02 -2.93
C VAL A 42 4.82 16.45 -3.02
N ILE A 43 4.71 15.17 -2.70
CA ILE A 43 3.44 14.47 -2.60
C ILE A 43 3.18 14.27 -1.11
N PRO A 44 2.02 14.70 -0.58
CA PRO A 44 1.67 14.43 0.80
C PRO A 44 1.80 12.94 1.10
N GLN A 45 2.47 12.61 2.19
CA GLN A 45 2.83 11.23 2.51
C GLN A 45 1.61 10.29 2.62
N ARG A 46 0.45 10.82 3.04
CA ARG A 46 -0.82 10.08 3.05
C ARG A 46 -1.28 9.71 1.63
N VAL A 47 -1.14 10.64 0.67
CA VAL A 47 -1.45 10.41 -0.74
C VAL A 47 -0.51 9.36 -1.31
N TYR A 48 0.77 9.43 -0.97
CA TYR A 48 1.75 8.43 -1.37
C TYR A 48 1.44 7.04 -0.80
N CYS A 49 0.99 6.94 0.46
CA CYS A 49 0.50 5.66 1.00
C CYS A 49 -0.67 5.12 0.15
N LEU A 50 -1.68 5.95 -0.10
CA LEU A 50 -2.88 5.54 -0.83
C LEU A 50 -2.55 5.14 -2.27
N SER A 51 -1.69 5.88 -2.97
CA SER A 51 -1.28 5.58 -4.33
C SER A 51 -0.60 4.20 -4.43
N ARG A 52 0.18 3.81 -3.43
CA ARG A 52 0.81 2.48 -3.36
C ARG A 52 -0.19 1.36 -3.12
N ILE A 53 -1.27 1.63 -2.38
CA ILE A 53 -2.39 0.70 -2.22
C ILE A 53 -3.15 0.56 -3.55
N LEU A 54 -3.44 1.67 -4.23
CA LEU A 54 -4.13 1.67 -5.52
C LEU A 54 -3.34 0.93 -6.61
N LEU A 55 -2.02 1.15 -6.66
CA LEU A 55 -1.11 0.42 -7.54
C LEU A 55 -1.20 -1.09 -7.30
N ALA A 56 -1.15 -1.52 -6.04
CA ALA A 56 -1.29 -2.94 -5.69
C ALA A 56 -2.66 -3.49 -6.13
N GLY A 57 -3.74 -2.75 -5.88
CA GLY A 57 -5.11 -3.14 -6.27
C GLY A 57 -5.24 -3.34 -7.78
N CYS A 58 -4.78 -2.36 -8.56
CA CYS A 58 -4.81 -2.41 -10.02
C CYS A 58 -4.00 -3.61 -10.56
N LEU A 59 -2.77 -3.82 -10.06
CA LEU A 59 -1.95 -4.97 -10.48
C LEU A 59 -2.63 -6.30 -10.19
N LEU A 60 -3.27 -6.43 -9.02
CA LEU A 60 -4.01 -7.64 -8.66
C LEU A 60 -5.21 -7.88 -9.55
N GLU A 61 -5.89 -6.82 -9.99
CA GLU A 61 -7.00 -6.92 -10.92
C GLU A 61 -6.53 -7.37 -12.31
N ASP A 62 -5.49 -6.75 -12.84
CA ASP A 62 -4.91 -7.12 -14.13
C ASP A 62 -4.41 -8.57 -14.12
N ILE A 63 -3.75 -8.99 -13.04
CA ILE A 63 -3.32 -10.40 -12.85
C ILE A 63 -4.54 -11.33 -12.74
N ASN A 64 -5.62 -10.92 -12.09
CA ASN A 64 -6.82 -11.74 -11.99
C ASN A 64 -7.47 -11.94 -13.36
N ARG A 65 -7.59 -10.86 -14.15
CA ARG A 65 -8.16 -10.87 -15.48
C ARG A 65 -7.35 -11.75 -16.43
N ASN A 66 -6.02 -11.70 -16.36
CA ASN A 66 -5.14 -12.36 -17.33
C ASN A 66 -4.59 -13.74 -16.89
N CYS A 67 -4.35 -13.94 -15.59
CA CYS A 67 -3.74 -15.14 -15.02
C CYS A 67 -4.68 -15.92 -14.07
N GLY A 68 -5.85 -15.37 -13.74
CA GLY A 68 -6.86 -16.01 -12.91
C GLY A 68 -6.65 -15.88 -11.40
N ILE A 69 -7.67 -16.32 -10.65
CA ILE A 69 -7.79 -16.09 -9.20
C ILE A 69 -6.65 -16.66 -8.36
N ARG A 70 -6.07 -17.80 -8.77
CA ARG A 70 -4.93 -18.41 -8.03
C ARG A 70 -3.68 -17.52 -8.11
N ALA A 71 -3.41 -16.96 -9.28
CA ALA A 71 -2.28 -16.04 -9.49
C ALA A 71 -2.50 -14.72 -8.72
N ARG A 72 -3.73 -14.21 -8.71
CA ARG A 72 -4.12 -13.06 -7.89
C ARG A 72 -3.80 -13.29 -6.40
N HIS A 73 -4.24 -14.42 -5.84
CA HIS A 73 -3.98 -14.73 -4.42
C HIS A 73 -2.49 -14.86 -4.11
N GLY A 74 -1.73 -15.59 -4.94
CA GLY A 74 -0.29 -15.71 -4.75
C GLY A 74 0.44 -14.37 -4.83
N THR A 75 -0.03 -13.47 -5.71
CA THR A 75 0.52 -12.11 -5.82
C THR A 75 0.20 -11.27 -4.59
N LEU A 76 -1.04 -11.31 -4.09
CA LEU A 76 -1.44 -10.58 -2.89
C LEU A 76 -0.58 -11.01 -1.70
N GLU A 77 -0.40 -12.31 -1.52
CA GLU A 77 0.47 -12.85 -0.47
C GLU A 77 1.92 -12.39 -0.61
N TYR A 78 2.46 -12.39 -1.84
CA TYR A 78 3.78 -11.86 -2.12
C TYR A 78 3.92 -10.36 -1.78
N LEU A 79 2.93 -9.53 -2.16
CA LEU A 79 2.93 -8.10 -1.87
C LEU A 79 2.91 -7.81 -0.36
N HIS A 80 2.13 -8.59 0.40
CA HIS A 80 2.10 -8.49 1.85
C HIS A 80 3.45 -8.89 2.48
N ARG A 81 4.04 -10.01 2.05
CA ARG A 81 5.32 -10.52 2.59
C ARG A 81 6.52 -9.65 2.22
N SER A 82 6.50 -9.03 1.03
CA SER A 82 7.57 -8.14 0.55
C SER A 82 7.51 -6.74 1.15
N ASN A 83 6.50 -6.45 1.97
CA ASN A 83 6.27 -5.13 2.56
C ASN A 83 6.04 -4.03 1.51
N PHE A 84 5.51 -4.39 0.34
CA PHE A 84 5.37 -3.49 -0.82
C PHE A 84 4.54 -2.24 -0.50
N VAL A 85 3.46 -2.42 0.27
CA VAL A 85 2.57 -1.35 0.73
C VAL A 85 2.97 -0.83 2.11
N ASN A 86 3.17 -1.70 3.10
CA ASN A 86 3.43 -1.21 4.47
C ASN A 86 4.78 -0.49 4.60
N GLY A 87 5.76 -0.77 3.73
CA GLY A 87 7.02 -0.03 3.68
C GLY A 87 6.86 1.44 3.27
N THR A 88 5.79 1.76 2.55
CA THR A 88 5.44 3.10 2.09
C THR A 88 4.24 3.70 2.84
N CYS A 89 3.66 2.97 3.79
CA CYS A 89 2.47 3.37 4.53
C CYS A 89 2.59 3.14 6.06
N PRO A 90 3.39 3.96 6.77
CA PRO A 90 3.52 3.88 8.21
C PRO A 90 2.21 4.20 8.96
N LEU A 91 2.13 3.76 10.23
CA LEU A 91 0.93 3.88 11.08
C LEU A 91 0.38 5.30 11.16
N SER A 92 1.25 6.30 11.27
CA SER A 92 0.86 7.72 11.32
C SER A 92 0.01 8.15 10.13
N TYR A 93 0.30 7.63 8.94
CA TYR A 93 -0.46 7.99 7.73
C TYR A 93 -1.76 7.20 7.66
N ARG A 94 -1.74 5.90 8.03
CA ARG A 94 -2.92 5.02 8.06
C ARG A 94 -4.04 5.57 8.95
N ILE A 95 -3.70 6.02 10.16
CA ILE A 95 -4.67 6.58 11.12
C ILE A 95 -5.40 7.77 10.51
N SER A 96 -4.69 8.63 9.78
CA SER A 96 -5.29 9.79 9.12
C SER A 96 -6.05 9.46 7.85
N LEU A 97 -5.68 8.38 7.15
CA LEU A 97 -6.21 8.07 5.83
C LEU A 97 -7.55 7.35 5.89
N LEU A 98 -7.70 6.38 6.80
CA LEU A 98 -8.94 5.60 6.92
C LEU A 98 -10.20 6.47 7.15
N PRO A 99 -10.22 7.46 8.06
CA PRO A 99 -11.40 8.33 8.24
C PRO A 99 -11.59 9.35 7.11
N ASP A 100 -10.54 9.63 6.33
CA ASP A 100 -10.54 10.61 5.24
C ASP A 100 -10.69 9.98 3.86
N ILE A 101 -10.88 8.66 3.77
CA ILE A 101 -10.85 7.91 2.50
C ILE A 101 -11.90 8.42 1.49
N ASP A 102 -13.03 8.90 2.00
CA ASP A 102 -14.13 9.49 1.20
C ASP A 102 -13.78 10.84 0.57
N LYS A 103 -12.69 11.50 1.01
CA LYS A 103 -12.24 12.77 0.42
C LYS A 103 -11.47 12.58 -0.89
N PHE A 104 -11.10 11.34 -1.21
CA PHE A 104 -10.40 10.99 -2.44
C PHE A 104 -11.39 10.56 -3.51
N ASN A 105 -11.12 10.94 -4.76
CA ASN A 105 -11.94 10.54 -5.90
C ASN A 105 -11.59 9.11 -6.33
N LEU A 106 -12.09 8.13 -5.58
CA LEU A 106 -11.86 6.70 -5.81
C LEU A 106 -13.13 6.03 -6.36
N THR A 107 -12.94 5.01 -7.19
CA THR A 107 -14.05 4.09 -7.51
C THR A 107 -14.43 3.25 -6.29
N GLU A 108 -15.64 2.68 -6.27
CA GLU A 108 -16.07 1.82 -5.15
C GLU A 108 -15.16 0.59 -4.97
N GLU A 109 -14.63 0.05 -6.07
CA GLU A 109 -13.70 -1.09 -6.03
C GLU A 109 -12.35 -0.68 -5.41
N GLN A 110 -11.78 0.44 -5.86
CA GLN A 110 -10.55 1.02 -5.32
C GLN A 110 -10.69 1.32 -3.83
N LYS A 111 -11.81 1.95 -3.44
CA LYS A 111 -12.14 2.29 -2.07
C LYS A 111 -12.28 1.06 -1.19
N THR A 112 -13.04 0.07 -1.63
CA THR A 112 -13.22 -1.20 -0.91
C THR A 112 -11.88 -1.89 -0.67
N PHE A 113 -11.03 -1.96 -1.70
CA PHE A 113 -9.69 -2.53 -1.58
C PHE A 113 -8.81 -1.72 -0.63
N ALA A 114 -8.84 -0.39 -0.74
CA ALA A 114 -8.04 0.49 0.10
C ALA A 114 -8.39 0.36 1.58
N ILE A 115 -9.69 0.35 1.92
CA ILE A 115 -10.18 0.14 3.29
C ILE A 115 -9.69 -1.22 3.81
N SER A 116 -9.86 -2.28 3.03
CA SER A 116 -9.43 -3.63 3.44
C SER A 116 -7.93 -3.70 3.75
N GLU A 117 -7.07 -3.09 2.92
CA GLU A 117 -5.63 -3.06 3.16
C GLU A 117 -5.24 -2.20 4.38
N LEU A 118 -5.91 -1.06 4.58
CA LEU A 118 -5.68 -0.18 5.74
C LEU A 118 -6.09 -0.88 7.05
N GLU A 119 -7.22 -1.58 7.07
CA GLU A 119 -7.68 -2.34 8.22
C GLU A 119 -6.76 -3.53 8.53
N ARG A 120 -6.35 -4.31 7.51
CA ARG A 120 -5.36 -5.39 7.66
C ARG A 120 -4.08 -4.86 8.30
N MET A 121 -3.59 -3.74 7.78
CA MET A 121 -2.40 -3.07 8.28
C MET A 121 -2.57 -2.61 9.74
N LYS A 122 -3.73 -2.08 10.11
CA LYS A 122 -4.03 -1.65 11.49
C LYS A 122 -3.97 -2.83 12.48
N ILE A 123 -4.57 -3.96 12.13
CA ILE A 123 -4.55 -5.18 12.98
C ILE A 123 -3.11 -5.64 13.22
N SER A 124 -2.27 -5.65 12.19
CA SER A 124 -0.86 -6.04 12.30
C SER A 124 -0.08 -5.18 13.29
N ASP A 125 -0.36 -3.87 13.35
CA ASP A 125 0.28 -2.97 14.30
C ASP A 125 -0.18 -3.21 15.74
N GLU A 126 -1.48 -3.45 15.95
CA GLU A 126 -2.06 -3.76 17.26
C GLU A 126 -1.47 -5.07 17.83
N GLU A 127 -1.34 -6.10 16.99
CA GLU A 127 -0.69 -7.36 17.36
C GLU A 127 0.79 -7.19 17.70
N SER A 128 1.54 -6.45 16.88
CA SER A 128 2.95 -6.13 17.15
C SER A 128 3.12 -5.37 18.47
N ASN A 129 2.25 -4.40 18.75
CA ASN A 129 2.28 -3.62 19.99
C ASN A 129 1.91 -4.47 21.22
N SER A 130 0.95 -5.39 21.08
CA SER A 130 0.59 -6.37 22.12
C SER A 130 1.77 -7.30 22.45
N LEU A 131 2.41 -7.87 21.43
CA LEU A 131 3.59 -8.73 21.58
C LEU A 131 4.78 -8.01 22.22
N ARG A 132 5.06 -6.76 21.81
CA ARG A 132 6.08 -5.92 22.47
C ARG A 132 5.73 -5.70 23.93
N GLY A 133 4.48 -5.36 24.25
CA GLY A 133 4.02 -5.18 25.62
C GLY A 133 4.22 -6.42 26.51
N LEU A 134 4.04 -7.61 25.96
CA LEU A 134 4.28 -8.88 26.65
C LEU A 134 5.78 -9.13 26.89
N LEU A 135 6.63 -8.87 25.89
CA LEU A 135 8.09 -9.01 26.02
C LEU A 135 8.68 -8.06 27.07
N PHE A 136 8.23 -6.81 27.10
CA PHE A 136 8.66 -5.83 28.12
C PHE A 136 8.25 -6.24 29.54
N ARG A 137 7.03 -6.78 29.73
CA ARG A 137 6.59 -7.32 31.03
C ARG A 137 7.41 -8.53 31.46
N GLY A 138 7.71 -9.45 30.54
CA GLY A 138 8.57 -10.60 30.81
C GLY A 138 9.99 -10.20 31.24
N HIS A 139 10.57 -9.17 30.62
CA HIS A 139 11.87 -8.62 31.01
C HIS A 139 11.85 -7.96 32.39
N GLN A 140 10.80 -7.20 32.73
CA GLN A 140 10.66 -6.59 34.06
C GLN A 140 10.50 -7.63 35.18
N GLN A 141 9.84 -8.76 34.89
CA GLN A 141 9.63 -9.83 35.88
C GLN A 141 10.91 -10.66 36.11
N LYS A 142 11.77 -10.80 35.08
CA LYS A 142 13.07 -11.47 35.17
C LYS A 142 14.14 -10.66 35.88
N LEU A 143 13.97 -9.34 36.03
CA LEU A 143 14.87 -8.45 36.78
C LEU A 143 14.47 -8.29 38.27
N ARG A 144 13.34 -8.89 38.69
CA ARG A 144 12.82 -8.84 40.07
C ARG A 144 12.98 -10.16 40.85
N ASN A 145 13.52 -11.20 40.23
CA ASN A 145 13.86 -12.49 40.82
C ASN A 145 15.36 -12.74 40.71
#